data_AF-A0A176RXC2-F1
#
_entry.id   AF-A0A176RXC2-F1
#
_cell.length_a   1.000
_cell.length_b   1.000
_cell.length_c   1.000
_cell.angle_alpha   90.00
_cell.angle_beta   90.00
_cell.angle_gamma   90.00
#
_symmetry.space_group_name_H-M   'P 1'
#
loop_
_entity.id
_entity.type
_entity.pdbx_description
1 polymer ?
#
loop_
_entity_poly.entity_id
_entity_poly.type
_entity_poly.pdbx_seq_one_letter_code
_entity_poly.pdbx_strand_id
1 'polypeptide(L)'
;AFIANPQLLSLLTYKGASLSLRHGNGPWSPFFFSVIGLLLCGAIDTSPSDESAEAVKTAQQLQKVALNLLDNPNNTRCKSKTLEAITSGILHWNEPLKKSLDMSLKTYEAGLETGDLASAALGIYHFANFGLDLGMNLDDFQQRVSTYNQRAKTIGHEFIYSAISIRLQTAQ
;
A
#
# COMPACT_ATOMS: atom_id res chain seq x y z
N ALA A 1 6.05 -10.97 5.91
CA ALA A 1 5.10 -11.50 6.90
C ALA A 1 3.81 -11.99 6.24
N PHE A 2 3.04 -11.14 5.55
CA PHE A 2 1.78 -11.55 4.88
C PHE A 2 1.93 -12.75 3.93
N ILE A 3 2.89 -12.69 3.01
CA ILE A 3 3.13 -13.76 2.01
C ILE A 3 3.62 -15.07 2.67
N ALA A 4 4.33 -14.97 3.79
CA ALA A 4 4.90 -16.13 4.48
C ALA A 4 3.92 -16.76 5.48
N ASN A 5 3.09 -15.96 6.14
CA ASN A 5 2.07 -16.40 7.08
C ASN A 5 0.96 -15.31 7.23
N PRO A 6 -0.13 -15.41 6.45
CA PRO A 6 -1.22 -14.45 6.50
C PRO A 6 -1.91 -14.39 7.87
N GLN A 7 -2.06 -15.53 8.55
CA GLN A 7 -2.73 -15.62 9.85
C GLN A 7 -1.99 -14.86 10.94
N LEU A 8 -0.65 -14.89 10.92
CA LEU A 8 0.17 -14.16 11.87
C LEU A 8 0.00 -12.64 11.72
N LEU A 9 -0.07 -12.13 10.49
CA LEU A 9 -0.32 -10.70 10.26
C LEU A 9 -1.68 -10.29 10.82
N SER A 10 -2.74 -11.07 10.54
CA SER A 10 -4.08 -10.81 11.06
C SER A 10 -4.09 -10.78 12.59
N LEU A 11 -3.48 -11.77 13.25
CA LEU A 11 -3.45 -11.85 14.71
C LEU A 11 -2.73 -10.65 15.33
N LEU A 12 -1.55 -10.29 14.81
CA LEU A 12 -0.78 -9.14 15.29
C LEU A 12 -1.54 -7.84 15.11
N THR A 13 -2.16 -7.67 13.95
CA THR A 13 -2.92 -6.47 13.61
C THR A 13 -4.13 -6.30 14.51
N TYR A 14 -4.96 -7.34 14.68
CA TYR A 14 -6.13 -7.26 15.56
C TYR A 14 -5.74 -7.04 17.02
N LYS A 15 -4.67 -7.69 17.50
CA LYS A 15 -4.18 -7.46 18.86
C LYS A 15 -3.68 -6.03 19.04
N GLY A 16 -2.92 -5.51 18.09
CA GLY A 16 -2.40 -4.15 18.10
C GLY A 16 -3.49 -3.08 18.05
N ALA A 17 -4.51 -3.27 17.19
CA ALA A 17 -5.68 -2.41 17.12
C ALA A 17 -6.48 -2.44 18.44
N SER A 18 -6.69 -3.63 19.01
CA SER A 18 -7.39 -3.76 20.30
C SER A 18 -6.69 -3.02 21.43
N LEU A 19 -5.35 -3.10 21.50
CA LEU A 19 -4.57 -2.35 22.49
C LEU A 19 -4.66 -0.83 22.24
N SER A 20 -4.62 -0.40 20.98
CA SER A 20 -4.78 1.02 20.61
C SER A 20 -6.13 1.57 21.04
N LEU A 21 -7.20 0.80 20.86
CA LEU A 21 -8.55 1.21 21.27
C LEU A 21 -8.73 1.23 22.80
N ARG A 22 -8.06 0.33 23.53
CA ARG A 22 -8.16 0.24 25.00
C ARG A 22 -7.30 1.26 25.74
N HIS A 23 -6.12 1.56 25.22
CA HIS A 23 -5.11 2.36 25.93
C HIS A 23 -4.77 3.68 25.24
N GLY A 24 -5.47 4.00 24.15
CA GLY A 24 -5.19 5.15 23.30
C GLY A 24 -4.27 4.81 22.13
N ASN A 25 -4.37 5.63 21.08
CA ASN A 25 -3.59 5.43 19.86
C ASN A 25 -2.10 5.64 20.11
N GLY A 26 -1.28 4.67 19.71
CA GLY A 26 0.17 4.73 19.75
C GLY A 26 0.81 4.81 18.35
N PRO A 27 2.16 4.78 18.29
CA PRO A 27 2.92 4.96 17.04
C PRO A 27 2.60 3.98 15.90
N TRP A 28 2.02 2.82 16.21
CA TRP A 28 1.67 1.77 15.24
C TRP A 28 0.17 1.65 14.98
N SER A 29 -0.66 2.44 15.66
CA SER A 29 -2.11 2.43 15.45
C SER A 29 -2.53 2.70 14.00
N PRO A 30 -1.91 3.66 13.26
CA PRO A 30 -2.25 3.87 11.85
C PRO A 30 -2.10 2.58 11.02
N PHE A 31 -0.98 1.89 11.20
CA PHE A 31 -0.68 0.64 10.51
C PHE A 31 -1.69 -0.46 10.83
N PHE A 32 -2.08 -0.60 12.10
CA PHE A 32 -3.07 -1.62 12.46
C PHE A 32 -4.44 -1.33 11.82
N PHE A 33 -4.90 -0.09 11.85
CA PHE A 33 -6.18 0.26 11.22
C PHE A 33 -6.13 0.10 9.70
N SER A 34 -5.04 0.50 9.04
CA SER A 34 -4.90 0.29 7.59
C SER A 34 -4.88 -1.20 7.24
N VAL A 35 -4.19 -2.05 8.01
CA VAL A 35 -4.14 -3.49 7.71
C VAL A 35 -5.49 -4.16 7.95
N ILE A 36 -6.28 -3.74 8.94
CA ILE A 36 -7.66 -4.24 9.07
C ILE A 36 -8.47 -3.87 7.82
N GLY A 37 -8.38 -2.63 7.35
CA GLY A 37 -9.05 -2.20 6.12
C GLY A 37 -8.62 -3.03 4.89
N LEU A 38 -7.32 -3.31 4.76
CA LEU A 38 -6.78 -4.16 3.71
C LEU A 38 -7.35 -5.59 3.78
N LEU A 39 -7.40 -6.17 4.98
CA LEU A 39 -7.94 -7.52 5.18
C LEU A 39 -9.43 -7.60 4.86
N LEU A 40 -10.20 -6.55 5.19
CA LEU A 40 -11.62 -6.46 4.82
C LEU A 40 -11.79 -6.44 3.30
N CYS A 41 -11.00 -5.64 2.58
CA CYS A 41 -11.03 -5.62 1.11
C CYS A 41 -10.59 -6.95 0.50
N GLY A 42 -9.59 -7.62 1.08
CA GLY A 42 -9.08 -8.91 0.59
C GLY A 42 -10.00 -10.11 0.88
N ALA A 43 -10.96 -9.97 1.79
CA ALA A 43 -11.94 -11.00 2.13
C ALA A 43 -13.23 -10.93 1.30
N ILE A 44 -13.36 -9.91 0.44
CA ILE A 44 -14.50 -9.77 -0.47
C ILE A 44 -14.46 -10.93 -1.48
N ASP A 45 -15.54 -11.70 -1.53
CA ASP A 45 -15.70 -12.72 -2.56
C ASP A 45 -16.03 -12.10 -3.93
N THR A 46 -16.07 -12.92 -4.98
CA THR A 46 -16.36 -12.44 -6.34
C THR A 46 -17.83 -12.07 -6.56
N SER A 47 -18.69 -12.18 -5.53
CA SER A 47 -20.12 -11.91 -5.61
C SER A 47 -20.48 -10.60 -4.89
N PRO A 48 -21.06 -9.62 -5.57
CA PRO A 48 -21.59 -8.43 -4.91
C PRO A 48 -22.66 -8.84 -3.90
N SER A 49 -22.42 -8.52 -2.63
CA SER A 49 -23.32 -8.76 -1.51
C SER A 49 -23.37 -7.51 -0.64
N ASP A 50 -24.42 -7.37 0.16
CA ASP A 50 -24.50 -6.24 1.11
C ASP A 50 -23.29 -6.25 2.08
N GLU A 51 -22.78 -7.43 2.40
CA GLU A 51 -21.60 -7.63 3.25
C GLU A 51 -20.31 -7.11 2.58
N SER A 52 -20.11 -7.34 1.28
CA SER A 52 -18.92 -6.81 0.59
C SER A 52 -18.96 -5.29 0.45
N ALA A 53 -20.14 -4.71 0.19
CA ALA A 53 -20.31 -3.26 0.18
C ALA A 53 -20.03 -2.63 1.56
N GLU A 54 -20.47 -3.26 2.65
CA GLU A 54 -20.20 -2.80 4.02
C GLU A 54 -18.71 -2.95 4.39
N ALA A 55 -18.06 -4.04 3.97
CA ALA A 55 -16.63 -4.26 4.17
C ALA A 55 -15.80 -3.15 3.50
N VAL A 56 -16.13 -2.81 2.25
CA VAL A 56 -15.49 -1.71 1.51
C VAL A 56 -15.68 -0.37 2.23
N LYS A 57 -16.90 -0.07 2.67
CA LYS A 57 -17.21 1.18 3.39
C LYS A 57 -16.44 1.27 4.71
N THR A 58 -16.33 0.17 5.44
CA THR A 58 -15.54 0.11 6.69
C THR A 58 -14.05 0.29 6.40
N ALA A 59 -13.53 -0.33 5.34
CA ALA A 59 -12.14 -0.17 4.91
C ALA A 59 -11.82 1.30 4.55
N GLN A 60 -12.75 2.01 3.88
CA GLN A 60 -12.62 3.45 3.62
C GLN A 60 -12.52 4.28 4.91
N GLN A 61 -13.33 3.96 5.92
CA GLN A 61 -13.31 4.67 7.21
C GLN A 61 -11.98 4.43 7.93
N LEU A 62 -11.50 3.18 7.96
CA LEU A 62 -10.22 2.83 8.55
C LEU A 62 -9.05 3.49 7.82
N GLN A 63 -9.10 3.58 6.49
CA GLN A 63 -8.13 4.35 5.71
C GLN A 63 -8.09 5.81 6.16
N LYS A 64 -9.25 6.48 6.29
CA LYS A 64 -9.31 7.88 6.73
C LYS A 64 -8.75 8.06 8.14
N VAL A 65 -9.10 7.15 9.07
CA VAL A 65 -8.55 7.16 10.43
C VAL A 65 -7.03 7.00 10.40
N ALA A 66 -6.52 6.03 9.65
CA ALA A 66 -5.09 5.78 9.54
C ALA A 66 -4.34 7.01 8.99
N LEU A 67 -4.84 7.64 7.91
CA LEU A 67 -4.25 8.84 7.34
C LEU A 67 -4.26 10.01 8.33
N ASN A 68 -5.37 10.27 9.01
CA ASN A 68 -5.45 11.34 10.01
C ASN A 68 -4.47 11.12 11.17
N LEU A 69 -4.23 9.86 11.57
CA LEU A 69 -3.25 9.57 12.62
C LEU A 69 -1.82 9.79 12.13
N LEU A 70 -1.53 9.68 10.83
CA LEU A 70 -0.19 9.97 10.30
C LEU A 70 0.16 11.47 10.30
N ASP A 71 -0.82 12.36 10.52
CA ASP A 71 -0.55 13.79 10.72
C ASP A 71 0.22 14.06 12.01
N ASN A 72 0.23 13.10 12.95
CA ASN A 72 1.05 13.17 14.15
C ASN A 72 2.49 12.67 13.85
N PRO A 73 3.53 13.52 14.03
CA PRO A 73 4.92 13.14 13.79
C PRO A 73 5.42 11.95 14.61
N ASN A 74 4.80 11.65 15.76
CA ASN A 74 5.14 10.48 16.56
C ASN A 74 4.83 9.15 15.85
N ASN A 75 4.02 9.19 14.79
CA ASN A 75 3.57 8.02 14.04
C ASN A 75 4.40 7.77 12.77
N THR A 76 5.40 8.62 12.48
CA THR A 76 6.25 8.54 11.28
C THR A 76 6.86 7.16 11.06
N ARG A 77 7.21 6.44 12.14
CA ARG A 77 7.82 5.10 12.06
C ARG A 77 6.98 4.09 11.28
N CYS A 78 5.65 4.19 11.34
CA CYS A 78 4.75 3.27 10.62
C CYS A 78 4.20 3.85 9.31
N LYS A 79 4.61 5.07 8.93
CA LYS A 79 4.07 5.82 7.78
C LYS A 79 4.18 5.02 6.48
N SER A 80 5.37 4.55 6.15
CA SER A 80 5.62 3.75 4.93
C SER A 80 4.73 2.51 4.84
N LYS A 81 4.60 1.75 5.94
CA LYS A 81 3.77 0.54 5.99
C LYS A 81 2.28 0.82 5.93
N THR A 82 1.86 1.92 6.57
CA THR A 82 0.46 2.35 6.56
C THR A 82 0.05 2.78 5.15
N LEU A 83 0.89 3.58 4.48
CA LEU A 83 0.65 4.01 3.11
C LEU A 83 0.70 2.84 2.12
N GLU A 84 1.60 1.87 2.33
CA GLU A 84 1.67 0.66 1.51
C GLU A 84 0.37 -0.14 1.59
N ALA A 85 -0.15 -0.42 2.79
CA ALA A 85 -1.41 -1.14 2.96
C ALA A 85 -2.61 -0.44 2.31
N ILE A 86 -2.64 0.90 2.36
CA ILE A 86 -3.69 1.70 1.71
C ILE A 86 -3.56 1.64 0.18
N THR A 87 -2.34 1.79 -0.33
CA THR A 87 -2.03 1.80 -1.76
C THR A 87 -2.33 0.45 -2.40
N SER A 88 -1.93 -0.64 -1.74
CA SER A 88 -1.97 -1.98 -2.32
C SER A 88 -3.38 -2.53 -2.44
N GLY A 89 -4.29 -2.20 -1.52
CA GLY A 89 -5.57 -2.93 -1.44
C GLY A 89 -6.79 -2.18 -0.94
N ILE A 90 -6.73 -0.87 -0.66
CA ILE A 90 -7.90 -0.14 -0.15
C ILE A 90 -8.32 0.97 -1.11
N LEU A 91 -7.38 1.80 -1.54
CA LEU A 91 -7.70 3.05 -2.22
C LEU A 91 -8.41 2.83 -3.55
N HIS A 92 -7.98 1.84 -4.35
CA HIS A 92 -8.52 1.58 -5.68
C HIS A 92 -9.95 1.03 -5.70
N TRP A 93 -10.45 0.48 -4.59
CA TRP A 93 -11.84 0.04 -4.47
C TRP A 93 -12.83 1.20 -4.37
N ASN A 94 -12.32 2.39 -4.04
CA ASN A 94 -13.12 3.47 -3.49
C ASN A 94 -12.91 4.80 -4.21
N GLU A 95 -11.82 4.91 -4.95
CA GLU A 95 -11.34 6.13 -5.58
C GLU A 95 -10.80 5.81 -6.97
N PRO A 96 -10.75 6.79 -7.88
CA PRO A 96 -10.15 6.59 -9.20
C PRO A 96 -8.71 6.08 -9.09
N LEU A 97 -8.34 5.11 -9.94
CA LEU A 97 -7.02 4.47 -9.90
C LEU A 97 -5.84 5.45 -9.93
N LYS A 98 -6.03 6.63 -10.53
CA LYS A 98 -5.06 7.73 -10.51
C LYS A 98 -4.64 8.14 -9.10
N LYS A 99 -5.55 8.12 -8.12
CA LYS A 99 -5.19 8.40 -6.72
C LYS A 99 -4.30 7.30 -6.12
N SER A 100 -4.49 6.04 -6.51
CA SER A 100 -3.60 4.93 -6.13
C SER A 100 -2.23 5.04 -6.78
N LEU A 101 -2.16 5.50 -8.03
CA LEU A 101 -0.90 5.85 -8.68
C LEU A 101 -0.17 6.96 -7.89
N ASP A 102 -0.85 8.04 -7.51
CA ASP A 102 -0.21 9.11 -6.73
C ASP A 102 0.22 8.63 -5.33
N MET A 103 -0.60 7.79 -4.68
CA MET A 103 -0.27 7.21 -3.38
C MET A 103 0.93 6.25 -3.44
N SER A 104 1.15 5.59 -4.57
CA SER A 104 2.31 4.71 -4.77
C SER A 104 3.64 5.48 -4.69
N LEU A 105 3.68 6.72 -5.22
CA LEU A 105 4.86 7.59 -5.10
C LEU A 105 5.05 8.10 -3.67
N LYS A 106 3.96 8.46 -2.97
CA LYS A 106 4.02 8.82 -1.54
C LYS A 106 4.51 7.67 -0.68
N THR A 107 4.12 6.44 -1.01
CA THR A 107 4.61 5.23 -0.34
C THR A 107 6.11 5.03 -0.57
N TYR A 108 6.56 5.24 -1.82
CA TYR A 108 7.99 5.21 -2.14
C TYR A 108 8.78 6.24 -1.33
N GLU A 109 8.35 7.50 -1.32
CA GLU A 109 8.98 8.59 -0.58
C GLU A 109 8.99 8.35 0.93
N ALA A 110 7.86 7.91 1.48
CA ALA A 110 7.78 7.56 2.90
C ALA A 110 8.73 6.40 3.27
N GLY A 111 8.89 5.41 2.38
CA GLY A 111 9.86 4.34 2.58
C GLY A 111 11.31 4.84 2.61
N LEU A 112 11.65 5.83 1.78
CA LEU A 112 12.98 6.47 1.86
C LEU A 112 13.14 7.28 3.15
N GLU A 113 12.13 8.05 3.54
CA GLU A 113 12.13 8.89 4.74
C GLU A 113 12.29 8.05 6.02
N THR A 114 11.63 6.89 6.09
CA THR A 114 11.65 6.03 7.28
C THR A 114 12.75 4.96 7.25
N GLY A 115 13.49 4.84 6.14
CA GLY A 115 14.45 3.76 5.91
C GLY A 115 13.80 2.39 5.63
N ASP A 116 12.48 2.33 5.42
CA ASP A 116 11.75 1.11 5.04
C ASP A 116 11.87 0.85 3.54
N LEU A 117 13.02 0.32 3.15
CA LEU A 117 13.38 -0.02 1.77
C LEU A 117 12.40 -1.01 1.10
N ALA A 118 11.76 -1.88 1.88
CA ALA A 118 10.76 -2.82 1.36
C ALA A 118 9.49 -2.07 0.92
N SER A 119 8.96 -1.18 1.75
CA SER A 119 7.84 -0.31 1.36
C SER A 119 8.22 0.63 0.21
N ALA A 120 9.46 1.12 0.17
CA ALA A 120 9.93 1.93 -0.94
C ALA A 120 9.85 1.17 -2.27
N ALA A 121 10.40 -0.05 -2.31
CA ALA A 121 10.35 -0.91 -3.49
C ALA A 121 8.91 -1.26 -3.89
N LEU A 122 8.03 -1.55 -2.93
CA LEU A 122 6.61 -1.80 -3.20
C LEU A 122 5.90 -0.57 -3.80
N GLY A 123 6.21 0.64 -3.34
CA GLY A 123 5.69 1.87 -3.93
C GLY A 123 6.03 1.99 -5.42
N ILE A 124 7.27 1.70 -5.81
CA ILE A 124 7.68 1.67 -7.22
C ILE A 124 6.93 0.58 -8.00
N TYR A 125 6.81 -0.61 -7.42
CA TYR A 125 6.08 -1.71 -8.03
C TYR A 125 4.63 -1.32 -8.33
N HIS A 126 3.93 -0.73 -7.37
CA HIS A 126 2.56 -0.26 -7.54
C HIS A 126 2.48 0.87 -8.58
N PHE A 127 3.44 1.78 -8.61
CA PHE A 127 3.51 2.82 -9.64
C PHE A 127 3.56 2.22 -11.06
N ALA A 128 4.41 1.22 -11.27
CA ALA A 128 4.54 0.54 -12.55
C ALA A 128 3.27 -0.24 -12.95
N ASN A 129 2.57 -0.84 -11.98
CA ASN A 129 1.28 -1.51 -12.23
C ASN A 129 0.22 -0.51 -12.65
N PHE A 130 -0.09 0.41 -11.73
CA PHE A 130 -1.20 1.32 -11.90
C PHE A 130 -0.99 2.23 -13.10
N GLY A 131 0.25 2.57 -13.44
CA GLY A 131 0.55 3.37 -14.63
C GLY A 131 0.17 2.66 -15.92
N LEU A 132 0.41 1.35 -16.00
CA LEU A 132 0.01 0.53 -17.14
C LEU A 132 -1.52 0.36 -17.17
N ASP A 133 -2.12 0.04 -16.02
CA ASP A 133 -3.58 -0.15 -15.89
C ASP A 133 -4.39 1.12 -16.20
N LEU A 134 -3.83 2.31 -15.94
CA LEU A 134 -4.40 3.60 -16.32
C LEU A 134 -4.26 3.94 -17.81
N GLY A 135 -3.49 3.17 -18.57
CA GLY A 135 -3.18 3.47 -19.97
C GLY A 135 -2.30 4.72 -20.12
N MET A 136 -1.29 4.88 -19.25
CA MET A 136 -0.29 5.95 -19.41
C MET A 136 0.35 5.85 -20.80
N ASN A 137 0.66 7.00 -21.41
CA ASN A 137 1.42 7.03 -22.66
C ASN A 137 2.69 6.17 -22.51
N LEU A 138 2.96 5.33 -23.51
CA LEU A 138 4.01 4.31 -23.41
C LEU A 138 5.42 4.92 -23.32
N ASP A 139 5.68 6.05 -23.98
CA ASP A 139 6.97 6.74 -23.91
C ASP A 139 7.19 7.30 -22.50
N ASP A 140 6.18 8.00 -21.96
CA ASP A 140 6.20 8.52 -20.59
C ASP A 140 6.34 7.39 -19.55
N PHE A 141 5.62 6.30 -19.76
CA PHE A 141 5.67 5.12 -18.91
C PHE A 141 7.07 4.51 -18.91
N GLN A 142 7.63 4.25 -20.10
CA GLN A 142 8.96 3.67 -20.26
C GLN A 142 10.02 4.54 -19.58
N GLN A 143 9.98 5.85 -19.78
CA GLN A 143 10.93 6.79 -19.18
C GLN A 143 10.85 6.77 -17.65
N ARG A 144 9.64 6.94 -17.10
CA ARG A 144 9.44 7.05 -15.64
C ARG A 144 9.72 5.73 -14.93
N VAL A 145 9.18 4.63 -15.44
CA VAL A 145 9.34 3.30 -14.83
C VAL A 145 10.78 2.82 -14.94
N SER A 146 11.50 3.11 -16.02
CA SER A 146 12.93 2.78 -16.13
C SER A 146 13.76 3.51 -15.06
N THR A 147 13.46 4.79 -14.82
CA THR A 147 14.12 5.58 -13.77
C THR A 147 13.88 4.97 -12.39
N TYR A 148 12.66 4.58 -12.07
CA TYR A 148 12.36 3.93 -10.80
C TYR A 148 12.91 2.50 -10.70
N ASN A 149 12.96 1.74 -11.80
CA ASN A 149 13.51 0.39 -11.80
C ASN A 149 15.01 0.39 -11.45
N GLN A 150 15.77 1.37 -11.95
CA GLN A 150 17.18 1.57 -11.57
C GLN A 150 17.32 1.88 -10.07
N ARG A 151 16.41 2.69 -9.51
CA ARG A 151 16.37 2.96 -8.06
C ARG A 151 16.05 1.70 -7.26
N ALA A 152 15.08 0.89 -7.71
CA ALA A 152 14.74 -0.39 -7.07
C ALA A 152 15.94 -1.37 -7.07
N LYS A 153 16.74 -1.40 -8.14
CA LYS A 153 18.00 -2.16 -8.19
C LYS A 153 18.98 -1.71 -7.11
N THR A 154 19.12 -0.40 -6.92
CA THR A 154 20.02 0.20 -5.92
C THR A 154 19.57 -0.10 -4.49
N ILE A 155 18.25 -0.24 -4.27
CA ILE A 155 17.65 -0.62 -3.00
C ILE A 155 17.89 -2.11 -2.66
N GLY A 156 18.38 -2.93 -3.61
CA GLY A 156 18.73 -4.33 -3.39
C GLY A 156 17.55 -5.32 -3.44
N HIS A 157 16.39 -4.88 -3.93
CA HIS A 157 15.18 -5.72 -4.01
C HIS A 157 15.06 -6.39 -5.39
N GLU A 158 15.84 -7.45 -5.64
CA GLU A 158 15.93 -8.13 -6.94
C GLU A 158 14.59 -8.63 -7.49
N PHE A 159 13.71 -9.15 -6.63
CA PHE A 159 12.38 -9.59 -7.05
C PHE A 159 11.55 -8.45 -7.64
N ILE A 160 11.54 -7.29 -6.97
CA ILE A 160 10.76 -6.12 -7.41
C ILE A 160 11.35 -5.57 -8.71
N TYR A 161 12.67 -5.47 -8.79
CA TYR A 161 13.37 -5.09 -10.02
C TYR A 161 12.96 -5.99 -11.21
N SER A 162 12.95 -7.31 -10.99
CA SER A 162 12.57 -8.28 -12.02
C SER A 162 11.09 -8.13 -12.42
N ALA A 163 10.21 -7.97 -11.44
CA ALA A 163 8.77 -7.81 -11.68
C ALA A 163 8.41 -6.49 -12.41
N ILE A 164 9.16 -5.41 -12.16
CA ILE A 164 9.01 -4.15 -12.91
C ILE A 164 9.53 -4.32 -14.34
N SER A 165 10.66 -5.04 -14.51
CA SER A 165 11.26 -5.27 -15.82
C SER A 165 10.30 -6.01 -16.77
N ILE A 166 9.49 -6.94 -16.25
CA ILE A 166 8.43 -7.60 -17.04
C ILE A 166 7.39 -6.57 -17.54
N ARG A 167 6.98 -5.61 -16.72
CA ARG A 167 6.04 -4.54 -17.14
C ARG A 167 6.65 -3.56 -18.13
N LEU A 168 7.95 -3.36 -18.09
CA LEU A 168 8.62 -2.51 -19.08
C LEU A 168 8.59 -3.12 -20.49
N GLN A 169 8.49 -4.45 -20.62
CA GLN A 169 8.41 -5.12 -21.92
C GLN A 169 7.13 -4.76 -22.70
N THR A 170 6.04 -4.38 -22.03
CA THR A 170 4.80 -3.97 -22.73
C THR A 170 4.89 -2.58 -23.38
N ALA A 171 5.92 -1.80 -23.06
CA ALA A 171 6.18 -0.49 -23.66
C ALA A 171 7.31 -0.50 -24.70
N GLN A 172 7.82 -1.69 -25.06
CA GLN A 172 8.82 -1.90 -26.13
C GLN A 172 8.13 -2.39 -27.40
#